data_AF-A0A2J8V243-F1
#
_entry.id   AF-A0A2J8V243-F1
#
_cell.length_a   1.000
_cell.length_b   1.000
_cell.length_c   1.000
_cell.angle_alpha   90.00
_cell.angle_beta   90.00
_cell.angle_gamma   90.00
#
_symmetry.space_group_name_H-M   'P 1'
#
loop_
_entity.id
_entity.type
_entity.pdbx_description
1 polymer ?
#
loop_
_entity_poly.entity_id
_entity_poly.type
_entity_poly.pdbx_seq_one_letter_code
_entity_poly.pdbx_strand_id
1 'polypeptide(L)'
;MTLHTTRGSALLSWVNSLHVADPVEAVLQLQDCSIFIKIIDRIHGTEEGQQILKQPVSERLDFVCSFLQKNRKHPSSPECLVSAQKVLEGSELELAKMTMLLLYHSTMS
;
A
#
# COMPACT_ATOMS: atom_id res chain seq x y z
N MET A 1 -15.49 8.74 7.63
CA MET A 1 -15.85 8.31 6.25
C MET A 1 -15.60 6.83 6.16
N THR A 2 -16.48 6.07 5.50
CA THR A 2 -16.36 4.62 5.30
C THR A 2 -15.93 4.32 3.87
N LEU A 3 -15.26 3.18 3.65
CA LEU A 3 -14.90 2.72 2.32
C LEU A 3 -16.16 2.20 1.60
N HIS A 4 -16.39 2.63 0.36
CA HIS A 4 -17.47 2.09 -0.46
C HIS A 4 -17.10 0.70 -0.98
N THR A 5 -17.99 -0.29 -0.80
CA THR A 5 -17.75 -1.70 -1.12
C THR A 5 -17.20 -1.90 -2.54
N THR A 6 -17.82 -1.28 -3.55
CA THR A 6 -17.38 -1.45 -4.95
C THR A 6 -15.96 -0.94 -5.21
N ARG A 7 -15.53 0.12 -4.50
CA ARG A 7 -14.17 0.64 -4.60
C ARG A 7 -13.18 -0.33 -3.96
N GLY A 8 -13.52 -0.86 -2.78
CA GLY A 8 -12.73 -1.90 -2.13
C GLY A 8 -12.56 -3.14 -3.01
N SER A 9 -13.66 -3.68 -3.55
CA SER A 9 -13.62 -4.87 -4.42
C SER A 9 -12.80 -4.66 -5.68
N ALA A 10 -12.91 -3.50 -6.34
CA ALA A 10 -12.10 -3.20 -7.53
C ALA A 10 -10.60 -3.12 -7.21
N LEU A 11 -10.25 -2.49 -6.08
CA LEU A 11 -8.86 -2.40 -5.62
C LEU A 11 -8.30 -3.79 -5.26
N LEU A 12 -9.07 -4.65 -4.58
CA LEU A 12 -8.67 -6.03 -4.29
C LEU A 12 -8.52 -6.85 -5.57
N SER A 13 -9.42 -6.69 -6.53
CA SER A 13 -9.30 -7.34 -7.85
C SER A 13 -8.02 -6.94 -8.57
N TRP A 14 -7.60 -5.69 -8.47
CA TRP A 14 -6.31 -5.24 -9.00
C TRP A 14 -5.14 -5.84 -8.22
N VAL A 15 -5.16 -5.82 -6.89
CA VAL A 15 -4.09 -6.43 -6.06
C VAL A 15 -3.91 -7.90 -6.42
N ASN A 16 -5.00 -8.66 -6.51
CA ASN A 16 -4.97 -10.09 -6.80
C ASN A 16 -4.46 -10.41 -8.22
N SER A 17 -4.69 -9.52 -9.21
CA SER A 17 -4.20 -9.74 -10.58
C SER A 17 -2.68 -9.59 -10.72
N LEU A 18 -2.01 -9.00 -9.72
CA LEU A 18 -0.55 -8.89 -9.71
C LEU A 18 0.14 -10.21 -9.33
N HIS A 19 -0.57 -11.17 -8.73
CA HIS A 19 -0.01 -12.48 -8.34
C HIS A 19 1.27 -12.39 -7.47
N VAL A 20 1.37 -11.37 -6.60
CA VAL A 20 2.51 -11.19 -5.67
C VAL A 20 2.33 -11.93 -4.34
N ALA A 21 1.12 -12.42 -4.06
CA ALA A 21 0.75 -13.21 -2.90
C ALA A 21 -0.48 -14.06 -3.23
N ASP A 22 -0.90 -14.91 -2.28
CA ASP A 22 -2.19 -15.58 -2.36
C ASP A 22 -3.34 -14.55 -2.41
N PRO A 23 -4.48 -14.88 -3.07
CA PRO A 23 -5.60 -13.96 -3.20
C PRO A 23 -6.14 -13.47 -1.84
N VAL A 24 -6.46 -12.18 -1.77
CA VAL A 24 -7.12 -11.55 -0.61
C VAL A 24 -8.56 -11.15 -0.94
N GLU A 25 -9.44 -11.24 0.06
CA GLU A 25 -10.89 -10.99 -0.07
C GLU A 25 -11.36 -9.77 0.74
N ALA A 26 -10.55 -9.31 1.70
CA ALA A 26 -10.84 -8.14 2.52
C ALA A 26 -9.67 -7.15 2.51
N VAL A 27 -9.98 -5.84 2.52
CA VAL A 27 -8.96 -4.77 2.53
C VAL A 27 -8.09 -4.85 3.79
N LEU A 28 -8.66 -5.27 4.92
CA LEU A 28 -7.92 -5.44 6.17
C LEU A 28 -6.79 -6.48 6.08
N GLN A 29 -6.84 -7.44 5.14
CA GLN A 29 -5.73 -8.39 4.92
C GLN A 29 -4.47 -7.71 4.40
N LEU A 30 -4.56 -6.46 3.93
CA LEU A 30 -3.42 -5.65 3.49
C LEU A 30 -2.73 -4.92 4.65
N GLN A 31 -3.28 -4.97 5.87
CA GLN A 31 -2.84 -4.17 7.00
C GLN A 31 -1.40 -4.47 7.44
N ASP A 32 -0.95 -5.70 7.25
CA ASP A 32 0.41 -6.10 7.60
C ASP A 32 1.49 -5.53 6.65
N CYS A 33 1.07 -4.82 5.59
CA CYS A 33 1.91 -4.18 4.58
C CYS A 33 2.78 -5.13 3.73
N SER A 34 2.69 -6.46 3.91
CA SER A 34 3.53 -7.41 3.17
C SER A 34 3.29 -7.36 1.66
N ILE A 35 2.01 -7.31 1.25
CA ILE A 35 1.62 -7.22 -0.16
C ILE A 35 2.04 -5.87 -0.74
N PHE A 36 1.89 -4.76 -0.01
CA PHE A 36 2.34 -3.45 -0.48
C PHE A 36 3.83 -3.40 -0.75
N ILE A 37 4.65 -3.99 0.12
CA ILE A 37 6.11 -4.08 -0.09
C ILE A 37 6.43 -4.85 -1.37
N LYS A 38 5.79 -5.99 -1.61
CA LYS A 38 6.00 -6.77 -2.84
C LYS A 38 5.54 -6.04 -4.10
N ILE A 39 4.48 -5.23 -4.01
CA ILE A 39 4.05 -4.36 -5.10
C ILE A 39 5.11 -3.29 -5.39
N ILE A 40 5.70 -2.69 -4.36
CA ILE A 40 6.80 -1.71 -4.52
C ILE A 40 8.03 -2.35 -5.18
N ASP A 41 8.44 -3.54 -4.72
CA ASP A 41 9.53 -4.33 -5.35
C ASP A 41 9.26 -4.54 -6.84
N ARG A 42 8.02 -4.92 -7.19
CA ARG A 42 7.60 -5.09 -8.59
C ARG A 42 7.67 -3.79 -9.39
N ILE A 43 7.26 -2.66 -8.81
CA ILE A 43 7.30 -1.34 -9.46
C ILE A 43 8.75 -0.92 -9.76
N HIS A 44 9.66 -1.10 -8.79
CA HIS A 44 11.06 -0.74 -8.97
C HIS A 44 11.89 -1.78 -9.75
N GLY A 45 11.39 -3.01 -9.88
CA GLY A 45 12.19 -4.12 -10.39
C GLY A 45 13.35 -4.50 -9.48
N THR A 46 13.19 -4.33 -8.16
CA THR A 46 14.22 -4.61 -7.13
C THR A 46 13.69 -5.58 -6.07
N GLU A 47 14.57 -6.04 -5.18
CA GLU A 47 14.24 -6.91 -4.04
C GLU A 47 14.52 -6.22 -2.69
N GLU A 48 14.54 -4.89 -2.66
CA GLU A 48 14.85 -4.10 -1.45
C GLU A 48 13.85 -4.40 -0.32
N GLY A 49 12.59 -4.65 -0.67
CA GLY A 49 11.52 -5.00 0.25
C GLY A 49 11.73 -6.31 1.01
N GLN A 50 12.55 -7.24 0.51
CA GLN A 50 12.72 -8.56 1.15
C GLN A 50 13.31 -8.49 2.57
N GLN A 51 14.20 -7.52 2.83
CA GLN A 51 14.71 -7.32 4.20
C GLN A 51 13.68 -6.62 5.08
N ILE A 52 12.88 -5.73 4.50
CA ILE A 52 11.81 -5.01 5.21
C ILE A 52 10.70 -5.97 5.64
N LEU A 53 10.40 -7.02 4.86
CA LEU A 53 9.38 -8.03 5.21
C LEU A 53 9.63 -8.75 6.54
N LYS A 54 10.87 -8.78 7.02
CA LYS A 54 11.25 -9.40 8.30
C LYS A 54 11.04 -8.47 9.50
N GLN A 55 10.76 -7.19 9.24
CA GLN A 55 10.61 -6.17 10.27
C GLN A 55 9.18 -6.11 10.82
N PRO A 56 8.96 -5.51 12.00
CA PRO A 56 7.63 -5.30 12.57
C PRO A 56 6.70 -4.53 11.61
N VAL A 57 5.38 -4.66 11.82
CA VAL A 57 4.35 -3.99 10.98
C VAL A 57 4.57 -2.47 10.93
N SER A 58 5.01 -1.83 12.01
CA SER A 58 5.29 -0.39 12.03
C SER A 58 6.41 0.01 11.06
N GLU A 59 7.52 -0.71 11.06
CA GLU A 59 8.65 -0.47 10.14
C GLU A 59 8.26 -0.75 8.68
N ARG A 60 7.49 -1.83 8.46
CA ARG A 60 6.92 -2.16 7.14
C ARG A 60 6.02 -1.05 6.62
N LEU A 61 5.17 -0.49 7.48
CA LEU A 61 4.28 0.61 7.16
C LEU A 61 5.06 1.91 6.89
N ASP A 62 6.08 2.22 7.69
CA ASP A 62 6.93 3.39 7.51
C ASP A 62 7.67 3.34 6.17
N PHE A 63 8.13 2.16 5.75
CA PHE A 63 8.70 1.95 4.42
C PHE A 63 7.71 2.28 3.30
N VAL A 64 6.49 1.75 3.35
CA VAL A 64 5.46 2.00 2.32
C VAL A 64 5.05 3.48 2.31
N CYS A 65 4.85 4.09 3.48
CA CYS A 65 4.54 5.52 3.61
C CYS A 65 5.67 6.37 3.01
N SER A 66 6.93 6.03 3.29
CA SER A 66 8.10 6.73 2.76
C SER A 66 8.17 6.63 1.23
N PHE A 67 7.89 5.45 0.66
CA PHE A 67 7.79 5.28 -0.78
C PHE A 67 6.73 6.20 -1.40
N LEU A 68 5.52 6.21 -0.85
CA LEU A 68 4.41 7.03 -1.36
C LEU A 68 4.72 8.53 -1.24
N GLN A 69 5.36 8.93 -0.14
CA GLN A 69 5.74 10.31 0.10
C GLN A 69 6.86 10.78 -0.84
N LYS A 70 7.86 9.93 -1.11
CA LYS A 70 8.99 10.23 -2.01
C LYS A 70 8.54 10.36 -3.47
N ASN A 71 7.55 9.58 -3.90
CA ASN A 71 7.15 9.48 -5.30
C ASN A 71 5.94 10.35 -5.69
N ARG A 72 5.38 11.12 -4.76
CA ARG A 72 4.27 12.05 -5.08
C ARG A 72 4.74 13.25 -5.91
N LYS A 73 3.83 13.85 -6.69
CA LYS A 73 4.13 15.00 -7.58
C LYS A 73 4.64 16.26 -6.86
N HIS A 74 4.23 16.47 -5.61
CA HIS A 74 4.64 17.64 -4.82
C HIS A 74 5.28 17.20 -3.49
N PRO A 75 6.57 16.80 -3.49
CA PRO A 75 7.26 16.29 -2.31
C PRO A 75 7.35 17.27 -1.14
N SER A 76 7.23 18.57 -1.39
CA SER A 76 7.31 19.65 -0.38
C SER A 76 6.02 19.93 0.38
N SER A 77 4.89 19.31 0.03
CA SER A 77 3.62 19.54 0.74
C SER A 77 3.71 19.11 2.22
N PRO A 78 3.23 19.91 3.18
CA PRO A 78 3.30 19.54 4.59
C PRO A 78 2.39 18.37 4.96
N GLU A 79 1.34 18.11 4.16
CA GLU A 79 0.38 17.05 4.44
C GLU A 79 0.88 15.69 3.95
N CYS A 80 0.86 14.69 4.83
CA CYS A 80 1.12 13.30 4.44
C CYS A 80 -0.09 12.72 3.71
N LEU A 81 0.14 11.94 2.65
CA LEU A 81 -0.94 11.32 1.86
C LEU A 81 -1.70 10.25 2.65
N VAL A 82 -1.04 9.59 3.61
CA VAL A 82 -1.55 8.44 4.36
C VAL A 82 -1.25 8.63 5.84
N SER A 83 -2.22 8.31 6.70
CA SER A 83 -2.03 8.32 8.15
C SER A 83 -1.59 6.94 8.65
N ALA A 84 -0.32 6.79 9.02
CA ALA A 84 0.21 5.53 9.56
C ALA A 84 -0.54 5.06 10.81
N GLN A 85 -0.87 5.99 11.71
CA GLN A 85 -1.65 5.68 12.91
C GLN A 85 -3.00 5.02 12.56
N LYS A 86 -3.76 5.60 11.63
CA LYS A 86 -5.06 5.05 11.23
C LYS A 86 -4.95 3.68 10.56
N VAL A 87 -3.85 3.41 9.87
CA VAL A 87 -3.57 2.08 9.30
C VAL A 87 -3.35 1.05 10.42
N LEU A 88 -2.56 1.40 11.44
CA LEU A 88 -2.37 0.54 12.62
C LEU A 88 -3.68 0.30 13.39
N GLU A 89 -4.58 1.29 13.41
CA GLU A 89 -5.94 1.19 13.97
C GLU A 89 -6.92 0.40 13.08
N GLY A 90 -6.49 -0.10 11.91
CA GLY A 90 -7.31 -0.93 11.02
C GLY A 90 -8.22 -0.16 10.08
N SER A 91 -7.88 1.09 9.75
CA SER A 91 -8.67 1.90 8.83
C SER A 91 -8.60 1.37 7.39
N GLU A 92 -9.64 0.67 6.95
CA GLU A 92 -9.76 0.21 5.56
C GLU A 92 -9.73 1.37 4.55
N LEU A 93 -10.16 2.57 4.95
CA LEU A 93 -10.10 3.75 4.08
C LEU A 93 -8.66 4.17 3.79
N GLU A 94 -7.79 4.16 4.80
CA GLU A 94 -6.36 4.48 4.59
C GLU A 94 -5.66 3.37 3.82
N LEU A 95 -5.99 2.09 4.07
CA LEU A 95 -5.47 0.96 3.28
C LEU A 95 -5.90 1.04 1.81
N ALA A 96 -7.15 1.40 1.54
CA ALA A 96 -7.65 1.61 0.19
C ALA A 96 -6.96 2.80 -0.50
N LYS A 97 -6.68 3.89 0.23
CA LYS A 97 -5.89 5.02 -0.29
C LYS A 97 -4.47 4.58 -0.67
N MET A 98 -3.79 3.83 0.19
CA MET A 98 -2.45 3.27 -0.11
C MET A 98 -2.50 2.41 -1.38
N THR A 99 -3.49 1.52 -1.48
CA THR A 99 -3.70 0.64 -2.63
C THR A 99 -3.90 1.45 -3.92
N MET A 100 -4.75 2.47 -3.89
CA MET A 100 -5.02 3.33 -5.05
C MET A 100 -3.78 4.12 -5.49
N LEU A 101 -2.97 4.62 -4.55
CA LEU A 101 -1.73 5.32 -4.86
C LEU A 101 -0.70 4.36 -5.47
N LEU A 102 -0.59 3.13 -4.98
CA LEU A 102 0.28 2.11 -5.58
C LEU A 102 -0.18 1.70 -6.98
N LEU A 103 -1.49 1.62 -7.22
CA LEU A 103 -2.05 1.44 -8.57
C LEU A 103 -1.62 2.57 -9.51
N TYR A 104 -1.73 3.84 -9.06
CA TYR A 104 -1.22 4.98 -9.82
C TYR A 104 0.27 4.82 -10.14
N HIS A 105 1.12 4.49 -9.16
CA HIS A 105 2.56 4.31 -9.40
C HIS A 105 2.87 3.13 -10.34
N SER A 106 2.14 2.03 -10.22
CA SER A 106 2.29 0.86 -11.10
C SER A 106 1.89 1.11 -12.55
N THR A 107 1.05 2.11 -12.82
CA THR A 107 0.61 2.45 -14.20
C THR A 107 1.48 3.51 -14.85
N MET A 108 2.23 4.28 -14.05
CA MET A 108 3.14 5.33 -14.52
C MET A 108 4.59 4.84 -14.67
N SER A 109 4.90 3.63 -14.21
CA SER A 109 6.22 2.99 -14.32
C SER A 109 6.28 2.14 -15.58
#